data_AF-A0A6J4N5F0-F1
#
_entry.id   AF-A0A6J4N5F0-F1
#
_cell.length_a   1.000
_cell.length_b   1.000
_cell.length_c   1.000
_cell.angle_alpha   90.00
_cell.angle_beta   90.00
_cell.angle_gamma   90.00
#
_symmetry.space_group_name_H-M   'P 1'
#
loop_
_entity.id
_entity.type
_entity.pdbx_description
1 polymer ?
#
loop_
_entity_poly.entity_id
_entity_poly.type
_entity_poly.pdbx_seq_one_letter_code
_entity_poly.pdbx_strand_id
1 'polypeptide(L)' 'CLQCGGSIPIDACPVHELEAQLNQSYQFKIYYHMLEFFGLCTQCQAIESASESAN' A
#
# COMPACT_ATOMS: atom_id res chain seq x y z
N CYS A 1 4.54 2.76 -7.41
CA CYS A 1 6.01 2.79 -7.29
C CYS A 1 6.49 4.22 -7.52
N LEU A 2 7.35 4.75 -6.65
CA LEU A 2 7.81 6.15 -6.74
C LEU A 2 8.82 6.40 -7.86
N GLN A 3 9.52 5.36 -8.33
CA GLN A 3 10.55 5.50 -9.36
C GLN A 3 9.99 5.33 -10.77
N CYS A 4 9.23 4.27 -11.04
CA CYS A 4 8.70 4.00 -12.38
C CYS A 4 7.23 4.42 -12.58
N GLY A 5 6.55 4.88 -11.53
CA GLY A 5 5.12 5.21 -11.58
C GLY A 5 4.19 3.98 -11.67
N GLY A 6 4.72 2.77 -11.76
CA GLY A 6 3.93 1.55 -11.87
C GLY A 6 3.07 1.27 -10.63
N SER A 7 1.81 0.89 -10.85
CA SER A 7 0.87 0.48 -9.81
C SER A 7 0.79 -1.05 -9.73
N ILE A 8 0.72 -1.56 -8.50
CA ILE A 8 0.55 -2.99 -8.22
C ILE A 8 -0.83 -3.13 -7.57
N PRO A 9 -1.76 -3.92 -8.15
CA PRO A 9 -3.06 -4.13 -7.55
C PRO A 9 -2.94 -4.90 -6.24
N ILE A 10 -3.81 -4.60 -5.29
CA ILE A 10 -3.97 -5.34 -4.05
C ILE A 10 -5.31 -6.07 -4.13
N ASP A 11 -5.29 -7.39 -4.05
CA ASP A 11 -6.48 -8.23 -4.29
C ASP A 11 -7.55 -8.10 -3.20
N ALA A 12 -7.17 -7.73 -1.97
CA ALA A 12 -8.08 -7.56 -0.84
C ALA A 12 -7.72 -6.32 -0.01
N CYS A 13 -8.74 -5.55 0.40
CA CYS A 13 -8.52 -4.43 1.31
C CYS A 13 -8.16 -4.93 2.72
N PRO A 14 -6.95 -4.62 3.24
CA PRO A 14 -6.43 -5.20 4.48
C PRO A 14 -7.09 -4.65 5.75
N VAL A 15 -7.98 -3.65 5.65
CA VAL A 15 -8.58 -2.97 6.82
C VAL A 15 -10.04 -3.34 7.08
N HIS A 16 -10.59 -4.37 6.43
CA HIS A 16 -11.99 -4.79 6.62
C HIS A 16 -12.33 -5.07 8.10
N GLU A 17 -11.45 -5.72 8.83
CA GLU A 17 -11.69 -6.03 10.24
C GLU A 17 -11.72 -4.76 11.12
N LEU A 18 -10.86 -3.79 10.81
CA LEU A 18 -10.85 -2.49 11.48
C LEU A 18 -12.16 -1.74 11.23
N GLU A 19 -12.71 -1.79 10.01
CA GLU A 19 -14.00 -1.16 9.71
C GLU A 19 -15.14 -1.74 10.57
N ALA A 20 -15.15 -3.06 10.74
CA ALA A 20 -16.13 -3.74 11.60
C ALA A 20 -16.01 -3.28 13.06
N GLN A 21 -14.77 -3.19 13.56
CA GLN A 21 -14.50 -2.73 14.94
C GLN A 21 -14.94 -1.28 15.16
N LEU A 22 -14.69 -0.38 14.20
CA LEU A 22 -15.11 1.03 14.27
C LEU A 22 -16.63 1.18 14.26
N ASN A 23 -17.31 0.44 13.38
CA ASN A 23 -18.78 0.39 13.35
C ASN A 23 -19.33 -0.08 14.70
N GLN A 24 -18.79 -1.17 15.25
CA GLN A 24 -19.27 -1.74 16.51
C GLN A 24 -19.01 -0.84 17.72
N SER A 25 -17.81 -0.24 17.80
CA SER A 25 -17.38 0.51 18.99
C SER A 25 -17.95 1.92 19.04
N TYR A 26 -18.18 2.54 17.87
CA TYR A 26 -18.51 3.97 17.79
C TYR A 26 -19.77 4.26 16.97
N GLN A 27 -20.46 3.23 16.45
CA GLN A 27 -21.53 3.40 15.45
C GLN A 27 -21.04 4.24 14.25
N PHE A 28 -19.76 4.09 13.92
CA PHE A 28 -19.09 4.94 12.94
C PHE A 28 -19.47 4.51 11.53
N LYS A 29 -20.27 5.32 10.84
CA LYS A 29 -20.71 5.04 9.47
C LYS A 29 -19.62 5.38 8.45
N ILE A 30 -19.08 4.35 7.81
CA ILE A 30 -18.04 4.46 6.77
C ILE A 30 -18.72 4.46 5.39
N TYR A 31 -18.35 5.41 4.53
CA TYR A 31 -18.86 5.49 3.15
C TYR A 31 -17.85 4.99 2.11
N TYR A 32 -16.57 5.18 2.36
CA TYR A 32 -15.47 4.69 1.53
C TYR A 32 -14.18 4.72 2.34
N HIS A 33 -13.22 3.89 1.93
CA HIS A 33 -11.83 3.98 2.33
C HIS A 33 -10.95 4.05 1.08
N MET A 34 -9.82 4.73 1.21
CA MET A 34 -8.78 4.75 0.18
C MET A 34 -7.48 4.32 0.85
N LEU A 35 -6.82 3.32 0.27
CA LEU A 35 -5.56 2.80 0.78
C LEU A 35 -4.55 2.72 -0.34
N GLU A 36 -3.46 3.47 -0.21
CA GLU A 36 -2.36 3.52 -1.16
C GLU A 36 -1.04 3.37 -0.42
N PHE A 37 -0.16 2.50 -0.95
CA PHE A 37 1.21 2.35 -0.47
C PHE A 37 2.18 2.94 -1.49
N PHE A 38 3.08 3.78 -1.00
CA PHE A 38 4.12 4.40 -1.80
C PHE A 38 5.48 3.82 -1.43
N GLY A 39 6.19 3.34 -2.44
CA GLY A 39 7.49 2.69 -2.27
C GLY A 39 8.05 2.25 -3.62
N LEU A 40 8.97 1.30 -3.62
CA LEU A 40 9.59 0.78 -4.83
C LEU A 40 9.03 -0.59 -5.20
N CYS A 41 8.80 -0.84 -6.50
CA CYS A 41 8.47 -2.19 -6.96
C CYS A 41 9.74 -3.05 -6.95
N THR A 42 9.59 -4.38 -7.00
CA THR A 42 10.71 -5.34 -6.98
C THR A 42 11.76 -5.04 -8.06
N GLN A 43 11.33 -4.58 -9.24
CA GLN A 43 12.24 -4.20 -10.33
C GLN A 43 13.06 -2.96 -9.97
N CYS A 44 12.43 -1.90 -9.45
CA CYS A 44 13.13 -0.69 -9.04
C CYS A 44 14.05 -0.92 -7.83
N GLN A 45 13.64 -1.76 -6.87
CA GLN A 45 14.51 -2.15 -5.74
C GLN A 45 15.76 -2.90 -6.21
N ALA A 46 15.63 -3.80 -7.20
CA ALA A 46 16.77 -4.50 -7.75
C ALA A 46 17.75 -3.56 -8.49
N ILE A 47 17.23 -2.53 -9.16
CA ILE A 47 18.04 -1.50 -9.81
C ILE A 47 18.75 -0.62 -8.77
N GLU A 48 18.04 -0.20 -7.72
CA GLU A 48 18.59 0.62 -6.64
C GLU A 48 19.74 -0.09 -5.92
N SER A 49 19.53 -1.34 -5.50
CA SER A 49 20.55 -2.16 -4.81
C SER A 49 21.78 -2.46 -5.67
N ALA A 50 21.61 -2.63 -6.99
CA ALA A 50 22.71 -2.77 -7.94
C ALA A 50 23.52 -1.46 -8.11
N SER A 51 22.86 -0.30 -7.99
CA SER A 51 23.52 1.02 -8.09
C SER A 51 24.33 1.39 -6.84
N GLU A 52 23.90 0.93 -5.67
CA GLU A 52 24.59 1.16 -4.39
C GLU A 52 25.83 0.27 -4.21
N SER A 53 25.87 -0.90 -4.86
CA SER A 53 27.00 -1.83 -4.80
C SER A 53 28.16 -1.45 -5.73
N ALA A 54 27.98 -0.44 -6.56
CA ALA A 54 28.96 0.04 -7.54
C ALA A 54 29.61 1.39 -7.15
N ASN A 55 29.31 1.89 -5.94
CA ASN A 55 29.83 3.15 -5.40
C ASN A 55 30.68 2.93 -4.15
#